data_AF-A0A060CBA4-F1
#
_entry.id   AF-A0A060CBA4-F1
#
_cell.length_a   1.000
_cell.length_b   1.000
_cell.length_c   1.000
_cell.angle_alpha   90.00
_cell.angle_beta   90.00
_cell.angle_gamma   90.00
#
_symmetry.space_group_name_H-M   'P 1'
#
loop_
_entity.id
_entity.type
_entity.pdbx_description
1 polymer ?
#
loop_
_entity_poly.entity_id
_entity_poly.type
_entity_poly.pdbx_seq_one_letter_code
_entity_poly.pdbx_strand_id
1 'polypeptide(L)'
;LSQVNHYNSKSVVDLPNGYSVHNVYNAALTHAYIINKTAARILLDKLFPVWCVADQWQMFKEFGFIRLFAVIPEYIKTNPVHESVSTIGNRNNREIQEKKRRPEKKFIQIARLKSE
;
A
#
# COMPACT_ATOMS: atom_id res chain seq x y z
N LEU A 1 -2.00 -1.04 -10.52
CA LEU A 1 -2.15 -1.69 -9.20
C LEU A 1 -1.31 -2.97 -9.21
N SER A 2 -1.16 -3.69 -8.09
CA SER A 2 -0.41 -4.96 -7.95
C SER A 2 1.10 -4.86 -7.73
N GLN A 3 1.77 -3.84 -8.28
CA GLN A 3 3.20 -3.64 -8.02
C GLN A 3 3.45 -3.11 -6.60
N VAL A 4 4.53 -3.58 -5.98
CA VAL A 4 4.97 -3.09 -4.68
C VAL A 4 5.45 -1.64 -4.82
N ASN A 5 4.95 -0.75 -3.97
CA ASN A 5 5.25 0.68 -4.08
C ASN A 5 6.71 1.00 -3.71
N HIS A 6 7.23 0.40 -2.63
CA HIS A 6 8.60 0.66 -2.17
C HIS A 6 9.18 -0.58 -1.47
N TYR A 7 10.30 -1.08 -2.00
CA TYR A 7 11.00 -2.26 -1.50
C TYR A 7 12.51 -2.11 -1.66
N ASN A 8 13.27 -2.94 -0.94
CA ASN A 8 14.72 -3.04 -1.09
C ASN A 8 15.06 -3.97 -2.26
N SER A 9 15.82 -3.46 -3.24
CA SER A 9 16.21 -4.21 -4.44
C SER A 9 17.09 -5.43 -4.15
N LYS A 10 17.75 -5.48 -2.99
CA LYS A 10 18.48 -6.68 -2.57
C LYS A 10 17.50 -7.82 -2.27
N SER A 11 17.65 -8.93 -3.00
CA SER A 11 16.94 -10.17 -2.73
C SER A 11 17.31 -10.73 -1.36
N VAL A 12 16.31 -11.20 -0.63
CA VAL A 12 16.45 -11.96 0.62
C VAL A 12 16.52 -13.46 0.33
N VAL A 13 15.72 -13.91 -0.65
CA VAL A 13 15.63 -15.31 -1.09
C VAL A 13 15.29 -15.30 -2.59
N ASP A 14 16.08 -16.01 -3.38
CA ASP A 14 15.75 -16.24 -4.79
C ASP A 14 14.81 -17.45 -4.92
N LEU A 15 13.80 -17.31 -5.77
CA LEU A 15 12.79 -18.33 -6.04
C LEU A 15 12.93 -18.82 -7.50
N PRO A 16 12.41 -20.01 -7.83
CA PRO A 16 12.38 -20.49 -9.21
C PRO A 16 11.62 -19.53 -10.15
N ASN A 17 11.86 -19.66 -11.45
CA ASN A 17 11.17 -18.91 -12.51
C ASN A 17 11.37 -17.38 -12.48
N GLY A 18 12.50 -16.92 -11.95
CA GLY A 18 12.86 -15.50 -11.95
C GLY A 18 12.11 -14.66 -10.91
N TYR A 19 11.57 -15.31 -9.88
CA TYR A 19 10.96 -14.64 -8.74
C TYR A 19 11.98 -14.49 -7.60
N SER A 20 11.80 -13.49 -6.75
CA SER A 20 12.63 -13.26 -5.57
C SER A 20 11.82 -12.61 -4.46
N VAL A 21 12.24 -12.84 -3.22
CA VAL A 21 11.63 -12.27 -2.02
C VAL A 21 12.43 -11.04 -1.60
N HIS A 22 11.73 -9.92 -1.41
CA HIS A 22 12.35 -8.65 -1.04
C HIS A 22 11.77 -8.11 0.27
N ASN A 23 12.59 -7.35 1.01
CA ASN A 23 12.10 -6.54 2.11
C ASN A 23 11.25 -5.39 1.57
N VAL A 24 10.06 -5.20 2.14
CA VAL A 24 9.12 -4.17 1.68
C VAL A 24 8.95 -3.09 2.73
N TYR A 25 8.91 -1.83 2.29
CA TYR A 25 8.60 -0.67 3.12
C TYR A 25 7.14 -0.26 2.96
N ASN A 26 6.62 -0.30 1.73
CA ASN A 26 5.23 0.05 1.43
C ASN A 26 4.59 -0.98 0.49
N ALA A 27 3.56 -1.67 1.03
CA ALA A 27 2.75 -2.67 0.34
C ALA A 27 1.27 -2.22 0.22
N ALA A 28 1.02 -0.92 0.08
CA ALA A 28 -0.36 -0.44 -0.12
C ALA A 28 -0.92 -0.99 -1.46
N LEU A 29 -2.20 -1.34 -1.47
CA LEU A 29 -2.93 -1.89 -2.63
C LEU A 29 -2.48 -3.29 -3.04
N THR A 30 -1.90 -4.05 -2.12
CA THR A 30 -1.63 -5.47 -2.32
C THR A 30 -2.95 -6.25 -2.49
N HIS A 31 -3.05 -7.03 -3.57
CA HIS A 31 -4.24 -7.83 -3.87
C HIS A 31 -4.31 -9.16 -3.12
N ALA A 32 -3.16 -9.70 -2.73
CA ALA A 32 -3.07 -10.98 -2.06
C ALA A 32 -1.86 -11.01 -1.12
N TYR A 33 -2.03 -11.62 0.04
CA TYR A 33 -0.99 -11.77 1.04
C TYR A 33 -1.12 -13.14 1.73
N ILE A 34 0.02 -13.62 2.24
CA ILE A 34 0.09 -14.82 3.07
C ILE A 34 0.60 -14.38 4.43
N ILE A 35 -0.08 -14.79 5.49
CA ILE A 35 0.33 -14.55 6.86
C ILE A 35 0.51 -15.87 7.59
N ASN A 36 1.60 -16.00 8.34
CA ASN A 36 1.80 -17.19 9.17
C ASN A 36 1.04 -17.06 10.50
N LYS A 37 0.87 -18.18 11.21
CA LYS A 37 0.13 -18.23 12.48
C LYS A 37 0.66 -17.26 13.54
N THR A 38 1.97 -17.10 13.64
CA THR A 38 2.59 -16.21 14.64
C THR A 38 2.25 -14.75 14.38
N ALA A 39 2.43 -14.28 13.14
CA ALA A 39 2.10 -12.91 12.75
C ALA A 39 0.59 -12.65 12.92
N ALA A 40 -0.27 -13.60 12.56
CA ALA A 40 -1.71 -13.46 12.73
C ALA A 40 -2.12 -13.28 14.21
N ARG A 41 -1.49 -14.03 15.13
CA ARG A 41 -1.75 -13.88 16.58
C ARG A 41 -1.27 -12.52 17.10
N ILE A 42 -0.11 -12.06 16.65
CA ILE A 42 0.41 -10.74 17.04
C ILE A 42 -0.54 -9.64 16.55
N LEU A 43 -0.97 -9.70 15.27
CA LEU A 43 -1.91 -8.71 14.75
C LEU A 43 -3.26 -8.76 15.49
N LEU A 44 -3.78 -9.95 15.81
CA LEU A 44 -5.02 -10.05 16.59
C LEU A 44 -4.91 -9.38 17.97
N ASP A 45 -3.80 -9.60 18.68
CA ASP A 45 -3.53 -8.98 19.99
C ASP A 45 -3.34 -7.45 19.89
N LYS A 46 -2.61 -6.99 18.87
CA LYS A 46 -2.24 -5.57 18.74
C LYS A 46 -3.31 -4.71 18.09
N LEU A 47 -4.18 -5.30 17.28
CA LEU A 47 -5.22 -4.59 16.53
C LEU A 47 -6.60 -4.66 17.21
N PHE A 48 -6.71 -5.25 18.40
CA PHE A 48 -7.94 -5.30 19.18
C PHE A 48 -7.85 -4.43 20.47
N PRO A 49 -8.86 -3.61 20.80
CA PRO A 49 -10.08 -3.33 20.01
C PRO A 49 -9.74 -2.66 18.68
N VAL A 50 -10.61 -2.80 17.66
CA VAL A 50 -10.30 -2.32 16.30
C VAL A 50 -10.06 -0.81 16.28
N TRP A 51 -8.85 -0.39 15.92
CA TRP A 51 -8.43 1.02 15.89
C TRP A 51 -7.82 1.49 14.56
N CYS A 52 -7.64 0.58 13.59
CA CYS A 52 -7.14 0.92 12.25
C CYS A 52 -7.72 -0.01 11.17
N VAL A 53 -7.45 0.33 9.91
CA VAL A 53 -7.79 -0.51 8.76
C VAL A 53 -6.89 -1.76 8.74
N ALA A 54 -7.44 -2.89 8.30
CA ALA A 54 -6.80 -4.20 8.35
C ALA A 54 -5.57 -4.36 7.45
N ASP A 55 -5.38 -3.52 6.43
CA ASP A 55 -4.31 -3.64 5.42
C ASP A 55 -3.24 -2.52 5.52
N GLN A 56 -3.09 -1.94 6.73
CA GLN A 56 -2.07 -0.93 7.03
C GLN A 56 -0.67 -1.55 7.20
N TRP A 57 -0.22 -2.32 6.20
CA TRP A 57 1.00 -3.14 6.26
C TRP A 57 2.27 -2.36 6.61
N GLN A 58 2.40 -1.14 6.07
CA GLN A 58 3.53 -0.26 6.38
C GLN A 58 3.55 0.08 7.88
N MET A 59 2.41 0.50 8.43
CA MET A 59 2.28 0.83 9.86
C MET A 59 2.57 -0.38 10.75
N PHE A 60 2.07 -1.57 10.38
CA PHE A 60 2.32 -2.79 11.16
C PHE A 60 3.81 -3.16 11.19
N LYS A 61 4.53 -2.90 10.11
CA LYS A 61 5.99 -3.06 10.05
C LYS A 61 6.70 -2.00 10.89
N GLU A 62 6.30 -0.74 10.78
CA GLU A 62 6.89 0.40 11.53
C GLU A 62 6.73 0.24 13.04
N PHE A 63 5.58 -0.29 13.50
CA PHE A 63 5.37 -0.65 14.91
C PHE A 63 6.08 -1.95 15.33
N GLY A 64 6.73 -2.65 14.41
CA GLY A 64 7.46 -3.88 14.69
C GLY A 64 6.57 -5.10 14.94
N PHE A 65 5.27 -5.04 14.62
CA PHE A 65 4.35 -6.16 14.83
C PHE A 65 4.66 -7.33 13.90
N ILE A 66 5.10 -7.04 12.68
CA ILE A 66 5.38 -8.05 11.66
C ILE A 66 6.65 -7.72 10.87
N ARG A 67 7.23 -8.76 10.28
CA ARG A 67 8.18 -8.60 9.17
C ARG A 67 7.41 -8.64 7.86
N LEU A 68 7.63 -7.62 7.03
CA LEU A 68 6.94 -7.46 5.76
C LEU A 68 7.87 -7.72 4.57
N PHE A 69 7.45 -8.65 3.71
CA PHE A 69 8.14 -9.07 2.49
C PHE A 69 7.17 -9.10 1.31
N ALA A 70 7.70 -9.06 0.10
CA ALA A 70 6.94 -9.33 -1.13
C ALA A 70 7.74 -10.20 -2.09
N VAL A 71 7.00 -10.94 -2.91
CA VAL A 71 7.51 -11.68 -4.05
C VAL A 71 7.51 -10.75 -5.26
N ILE A 72 8.63 -10.68 -5.98
CA ILE A 72 8.83 -9.85 -7.16
C ILE A 72 9.36 -10.74 -8.30
N PRO A 73 8.76 -10.68 -9.51
CA PRO A 73 7.57 -9.90 -9.85
C PRO A 73 6.31 -10.38 -9.12
N GLU A 74 5.26 -9.56 -9.11
CA GLU A 74 4.02 -9.88 -8.41
C GLU A 74 3.34 -11.13 -8.99
N TYR A 75 2.96 -12.07 -8.11
CA TYR A 75 2.38 -13.36 -8.51
C TYR A 75 0.89 -13.25 -8.90
N ILE A 76 0.16 -12.38 -8.21
CA ILE A 76 -1.27 -12.13 -8.44
C ILE A 76 -1.42 -10.72 -9.01
N LYS A 77 -1.88 -10.65 -10.25
CA LYS A 77 -2.12 -9.41 -10.99
C LYS A 77 -3.62 -9.18 -11.15
N THR A 78 -3.99 -7.91 -11.21
CA THR A 78 -5.32 -7.47 -11.62
C THR A 78 -5.61 -7.86 -13.07
N ASN A 79 -6.88 -8.10 -13.36
CA ASN A 79 -7.34 -8.18 -14.74
C ASN A 79 -7.33 -6.76 -15.33
N PRO A 80 -6.60 -6.49 -16.44
CA PRO A 80 -6.49 -5.15 -17.02
C PRO A 80 -7.83 -4.51 -17.39
N VAL A 81 -8.81 -5.30 -17.85
CA VAL A 81 -10.14 -4.82 -18.23
C VAL A 81 -10.86 -4.25 -17.01
N HIS A 82 -10.88 -4.99 -15.90
CA HIS A 82 -11.53 -4.55 -14.67
C HIS A 82 -10.75 -3.46 -13.94
N GLU A 83 -9.42 -3.45 -14.07
CA GLU A 83 -8.59 -2.38 -13.53
C GLU A 83 -8.85 -1.04 -14.22
N SER A 84 -9.07 -1.03 -15.54
CA SER A 84 -9.29 0.20 -16.30
C SER A 84 -10.58 0.94 -15.93
N VAL A 85 -11.60 0.21 -15.47
CA VAL A 85 -12.87 0.77 -14.99
C VAL A 85 -12.89 1.01 -13.47
N SER A 86 -11.81 0.63 -12.77
CA SER A 86 -11.68 0.86 -11.34
C SER A 86 -11.41 2.33 -11.03
N THR A 87 -12.17 2.89 -10.09
CA THR A 87 -11.93 4.23 -9.53
C THR A 87 -10.62 4.32 -8.74
N ILE A 88 -10.01 3.18 -8.41
CA ILE A 88 -8.76 3.07 -7.65
C ILE A 88 -7.53 2.98 -8.56
N GLY A 89 -7.65 2.37 -9.74
CA GLY A 89 -6.51 2.07 -10.61
C GLY A 89 -5.89 3.30 -11.28
N ASN A 90 -6.69 4.32 -11.58
CA ASN A 90 -6.27 5.47 -12.38
C ASN A 90 -5.66 6.63 -11.56
N ARG A 91 -4.82 6.33 -10.56
CA ARG A 91 -4.22 7.35 -9.65
C ARG A 91 -3.25 8.29 -10.36
N ASN A 92 -2.63 7.83 -11.45
CA ASN A 92 -1.66 8.61 -12.21
C ASN A 92 -2.31 9.50 -13.29
N ASN A 93 -3.66 9.51 -13.39
CA ASN A 93 -4.35 10.40 -14.29
C ASN A 93 -4.17 11.86 -13.84
N ARG A 94 -3.41 12.62 -14.63
CA ARG A 94 -3.10 14.03 -14.37
C ARG A 94 -4.36 14.88 -14.21
N GLU A 95 -5.40 14.64 -15.01
CA GLU A 95 -6.64 15.41 -14.91
C GLU A 95 -7.37 15.20 -13.58
N ILE A 96 -7.38 13.95 -13.08
CA ILE A 96 -7.98 13.61 -11.79
C ILE A 96 -7.18 14.26 -10.65
N GLN A 97 -5.85 14.25 -10.74
CA GLN A 97 -5.00 14.89 -9.73
C GLN A 97 -5.16 16.41 -9.72
N GLU A 98 -5.26 17.05 -10.88
CA GLU A 98 -5.49 18.49 -10.98
C GLU A 98 -6.86 18.91 -10.44
N LYS A 99 -7.91 18.13 -10.74
CA LYS A 99 -9.26 18.35 -10.17
C LYS A 99 -9.26 18.26 -8.65
N LYS A 100 -8.46 17.36 -8.04
CA LYS A 100 -8.31 17.25 -6.58
C LYS A 100 -7.51 18.40 -5.95
N ARG A 101 -6.49 18.93 -6.63
CA ARG A 101 -5.64 20.03 -6.13
C ARG A 101 -6.35 21.40 -6.15
N ARG A 102 -7.28 21.62 -7.07
CA ARG A 102 -8.04 22.89 -7.18
C ARG A 102 -8.80 23.27 -5.89
N PRO A 103 -9.61 22.39 -5.28
CA PRO A 103 -10.28 22.70 -4.01
C PRO A 103 -9.28 22.88 -2.87
N GLU A 104 -8.23 22.05 -2.75
CA GLU A 104 -7.19 22.21 -1.70
C GLU A 104 -6.54 23.60 -1.72
N LYS A 105 -6.17 24.10 -2.90
CA LYS A 105 -5.60 25.45 -3.05
C LYS A 105 -6.58 26.54 -2.61
N LYS A 106 -7.87 26.40 -2.96
CA LYS A 106 -8.91 27.34 -2.50
C LYS A 106 -9.08 27.30 -0.99
N PHE A 107 -9.08 26.12 -0.38
CA PHE A 107 -9.17 25.97 1.08
C PHE A 107 -8.00 26.63 1.81
N ILE A 108 -6.76 26.40 1.36
CA ILE A 108 -5.55 27.01 1.94
C ILE A 108 -5.61 28.55 1.82
N GLN A 109 -6.06 29.06 0.67
CA GLN A 109 -6.20 30.50 0.45
C GLN A 109 -7.24 31.13 1.38
N ILE A 110 -8.40 30.49 1.57
CA ILE A 110 -9.45 30.96 2.49
C ILE A 110 -8.96 30.91 3.94
N ALA A 111 -8.22 29.86 4.33
CA ALA A 111 -7.67 29.74 5.68
C ALA A 111 -6.67 30.86 5.98
N ARG A 112 -5.83 31.24 5.01
CA ARG A 112 -4.85 32.33 5.15
C ARG A 112 -5.51 33.72 5.27
N LEU A 113 -6.61 33.95 4.56
CA LEU A 113 -7.38 35.19 4.62
C LEU A 113 -8.19 35.35 5.92
N LYS A 114 -8.39 34.29 6.70
CA LYS A 114 -9.09 34.32 8.00
C LYS A 114 -8.16 34.43 9.20
N SER A 115 -6.84 34.36 8.97
CA SER A 115 -5.80 34.49 10.01
C SER A 115 -5.15 35.88 10.05
N GLU A 116 -5.63 36.81 9.22
CA GLU A 116 -5.30 38.25 9.19
C GLU A 116 -6.51 39.04 9.71
#